data_AF-A0A0E3QVI8-F1
#
_entry.id   AF-A0A0E3QVI8-F1
#
_cell.length_a   1.000
_cell.length_b   1.000
_cell.length_c   1.000
_cell.angle_alpha   90.00
_cell.angle_beta   90.00
_cell.angle_gamma   90.00
#
_symmetry.space_group_name_H-M   'P 1'
#
loop_
_entity.id
_entity.type
_entity.pdbx_description
1 polymer ?
#
loop_
_entity_poly.entity_id
_entity_poly.type
_entity_poly.pdbx_seq_one_letter_code
_entity_poly.pdbx_strand_id
1 'polypeptide(L)'
;MDIEEIQAIFKFSALEKHMISSFGISEDLFLPFLLSLKSGGSWSYASEETKSMAVKDVITYYDEESKTGYTLEKIYFFIEPEVIAEEGVIRRLEKCGTKEERELVERPYIITLHAKNIIFAEVNPDLRKITIRELKKKHIKLKGTPAYSAAHEMEHLEKGEMGGIPLWTFEYIKGQ
;
A
#
# COMPACT_ATOMS: atom_id res chain seq x y z
N MET A 1 -26.67 -8.50 -10.68
CA MET A 1 -26.39 -9.17 -9.41
C MET A 1 -27.61 -9.93 -8.98
N ASP A 2 -27.45 -11.22 -8.69
CA ASP A 2 -28.51 -12.05 -8.15
C ASP A 2 -28.60 -11.92 -6.61
N ILE A 3 -29.62 -12.53 -6.02
CA ILE A 3 -29.86 -12.46 -4.57
C ILE A 3 -28.72 -13.14 -3.78
N GLU A 4 -28.11 -14.19 -4.32
CA GLU A 4 -27.05 -14.96 -3.66
C GLU A 4 -25.75 -14.14 -3.60
N GLU A 5 -25.42 -13.44 -4.67
CA GLU A 5 -24.30 -12.51 -4.79
C GLU A 5 -24.46 -11.33 -3.82
N ILE A 6 -25.66 -10.75 -3.74
CA ILE A 6 -25.98 -9.70 -2.75
C ILE A 6 -25.76 -10.20 -1.32
N GLN A 7 -26.27 -11.40 -1.00
CA GLN A 7 -26.08 -12.00 0.33
C GLN A 7 -24.60 -12.26 0.64
N ALA A 8 -23.82 -12.72 -0.34
CA ALA A 8 -22.39 -12.93 -0.19
C ALA A 8 -21.64 -11.62 0.10
N ILE A 9 -21.98 -10.54 -0.60
CA ILE A 9 -21.39 -9.20 -0.38
C ILE A 9 -21.70 -8.68 1.03
N PHE A 10 -22.95 -8.83 1.50
CA PHE A 10 -23.31 -8.42 2.85
C PHE A 10 -22.59 -9.24 3.92
N LYS A 11 -22.50 -10.56 3.73
CA LYS A 11 -21.75 -11.44 4.65
C LYS A 11 -20.28 -11.06 4.72
N PHE A 12 -19.66 -10.78 3.57
CA PHE A 12 -18.27 -10.36 3.50
C PHE A 12 -18.06 -9.00 4.20
N SER A 13 -18.92 -8.02 3.92
CA SER A 13 -18.86 -6.69 4.56
C SER A 13 -19.03 -6.78 6.09
N ALA A 14 -19.88 -7.68 6.58
CA ALA A 14 -20.04 -7.90 8.03
C ALA A 14 -18.78 -8.50 8.68
N LEU A 15 -18.13 -9.46 8.01
CA LEU A 15 -16.85 -10.04 8.45
C LEU A 15 -15.74 -8.99 8.49
N GLU A 16 -15.68 -8.13 7.47
CA GLU A 16 -14.75 -7.01 7.39
C GLU A 16 -14.92 -6.05 8.57
N LYS A 17 -16.16 -5.61 8.84
CA LYS A 17 -16.47 -4.74 9.97
C LYS A 17 -16.08 -5.37 11.31
N HIS A 18 -16.42 -6.65 11.50
CA HIS A 18 -16.03 -7.38 12.71
C HIS A 18 -14.50 -7.45 12.87
N MET A 19 -13.78 -7.77 11.79
CA MET A 19 -12.33 -7.83 11.77
C MET A 19 -11.69 -6.48 12.15
N ILE A 20 -12.16 -5.38 11.56
CA ILE A 20 -11.70 -4.02 11.89
C ILE A 20 -11.91 -3.74 13.39
N SER A 21 -13.13 -3.97 13.88
CA SER A 21 -13.47 -3.69 15.28
C SER A 21 -12.63 -4.50 16.28
N SER A 22 -12.16 -5.70 15.88
CA SER A 22 -11.35 -6.56 16.74
C SER A 22 -9.96 -6.00 17.06
N PHE A 23 -9.48 -5.01 16.29
CA PHE A 23 -8.20 -4.34 16.56
C PHE A 23 -8.32 -3.16 17.53
N GLY A 24 -9.53 -2.75 17.91
CA GLY A 24 -9.74 -1.62 18.83
C GLY A 24 -9.24 -0.28 18.29
N ILE A 25 -9.16 -0.14 16.96
CA ILE A 25 -8.77 1.09 16.26
C ILE A 25 -10.03 1.66 15.59
N SER A 26 -10.07 2.98 15.44
CA SER A 26 -11.21 3.67 14.81
C SER A 26 -11.42 3.20 13.36
N GLU A 27 -12.69 3.08 12.94
CA GLU A 27 -13.05 2.52 11.63
C GLU A 27 -12.58 3.39 10.45
N ASP A 28 -12.56 4.71 10.61
CA ASP A 28 -12.10 5.68 9.60
C ASP A 28 -10.61 5.51 9.27
N LEU A 29 -9.79 5.19 10.27
CA LEU A 29 -8.37 4.91 10.07
C LEU A 29 -8.14 3.71 9.17
N PHE A 30 -9.06 2.74 9.11
CA PHE A 30 -8.93 1.57 8.24
C PHE A 30 -9.18 1.84 6.75
N LEU A 31 -9.59 3.06 6.38
CA LEU A 31 -9.90 3.39 4.98
C LEU A 31 -8.74 3.05 4.02
N PRO A 32 -7.46 3.41 4.28
CA PRO A 32 -6.35 3.02 3.42
C PRO A 32 -6.19 1.51 3.28
N PHE A 33 -6.40 0.75 4.37
CA PHE A 33 -6.33 -0.72 4.33
C PHE A 33 -7.41 -1.30 3.42
N LEU A 34 -8.65 -0.83 3.55
CA LEU A 34 -9.78 -1.29 2.75
C LEU A 34 -9.61 -0.96 1.27
N LEU A 35 -9.13 0.25 0.96
CA LEU A 35 -8.84 0.66 -0.41
C LEU A 35 -7.69 -0.15 -1.01
N SER A 36 -6.61 -0.39 -0.25
CA SER A 36 -5.50 -1.24 -0.71
C SER A 36 -5.96 -2.67 -0.99
N LEU A 37 -6.84 -3.22 -0.14
CA LEU A 37 -7.37 -4.57 -0.29
C LEU A 37 -8.35 -4.71 -1.47
N LYS A 38 -9.27 -3.75 -1.65
CA LYS A 38 -10.36 -3.85 -2.65
C LYS A 38 -10.02 -3.22 -3.99
N SER A 39 -9.28 -2.12 -3.99
CA SER A 39 -8.93 -1.33 -5.17
C SER A 39 -7.46 -1.48 -5.57
N GLY A 40 -6.66 -2.18 -4.77
CA GLY A 40 -5.23 -2.34 -4.99
C GLY A 40 -4.44 -1.07 -4.64
N GLY A 41 -3.14 -1.04 -4.93
CA GLY A 41 -2.28 0.11 -4.66
C GLY A 41 -1.93 0.32 -3.18
N SER A 42 -1.19 1.39 -2.94
CA SER A 42 -0.94 1.93 -1.59
C SER A 42 -1.82 3.17 -1.40
N TRP A 43 -2.18 3.46 -0.16
CA TRP A 43 -3.11 4.54 0.18
C TRP A 43 -2.70 5.16 1.50
N SER A 44 -3.07 6.42 1.70
CA SER A 44 -2.91 7.16 2.94
C SER A 44 -4.20 7.90 3.29
N TYR A 45 -4.38 8.15 4.59
CA TYR A 45 -5.46 8.97 5.12
C TYR A 45 -4.93 9.77 6.30
N ALA A 46 -5.19 11.07 6.28
CA ALA A 46 -4.89 11.98 7.37
C ALA A 46 -6.16 12.75 7.77
N SER A 47 -6.41 12.83 9.07
CA SER A 47 -7.32 13.77 9.70
C SER A 47 -6.51 14.76 10.56
N GLU A 48 -7.17 15.73 11.20
CA GLU A 48 -6.48 16.69 12.09
C GLU A 48 -5.77 15.99 13.27
N GLU A 49 -6.31 14.85 13.72
CA GLU A 49 -5.84 14.17 14.93
C GLU A 49 -5.04 12.89 14.65
N THR A 50 -5.23 12.26 13.48
CA THR A 50 -4.69 10.93 13.23
C THR A 50 -4.27 10.67 11.79
N LYS A 51 -3.28 9.80 11.61
CA LYS A 51 -2.72 9.43 10.31
C LYS A 51 -2.63 7.93 10.16
N SER A 52 -2.88 7.45 8.95
CA SER A 52 -2.70 6.04 8.61
C SER A 52 -2.30 5.87 7.16
N MET A 53 -1.59 4.78 6.87
CA MET A 53 -1.30 4.37 5.50
C MET A 53 -1.25 2.87 5.35
N ALA A 54 -1.62 2.40 4.16
CA ALA A 54 -1.46 1.02 3.73
C ALA A 54 -0.45 0.97 2.58
N VAL A 55 0.61 0.19 2.77
CA VAL A 55 1.66 -0.02 1.78
C VAL A 55 1.60 -1.45 1.28
N LYS A 56 1.49 -1.60 -0.05
CA LYS A 56 1.37 -2.91 -0.70
C LYS A 56 2.68 -3.39 -1.28
N ASP A 57 2.98 -4.66 -1.04
CA ASP A 57 4.07 -5.41 -1.66
C ASP A 57 3.49 -6.62 -2.39
N VAL A 58 3.87 -6.81 -3.66
CA VAL A 58 3.33 -7.88 -4.52
C VAL A 58 4.47 -8.81 -4.90
N ILE A 59 4.30 -10.09 -4.55
CA ILE A 59 5.28 -11.13 -4.81
C ILE A 59 4.65 -12.14 -5.77
N THR A 60 5.22 -12.29 -6.95
CA THR A 60 4.80 -13.28 -7.93
C THR A 60 5.56 -14.58 -7.72
N TYR A 61 4.84 -15.67 -7.51
CA TYR A 61 5.35 -17.03 -7.55
C TYR A 61 4.95 -17.63 -8.89
N TYR A 62 5.93 -18.04 -9.69
CA TYR A 62 5.71 -18.67 -10.98
C TYR A 62 6.52 -19.96 -11.06
N ASP A 63 5.83 -21.05 -11.40
CA ASP A 63 6.44 -22.34 -11.64
C ASP A 63 6.69 -22.50 -13.15
N GLU A 64 7.96 -22.62 -13.52
CA GLU A 64 8.38 -22.74 -14.92
C GLU A 64 8.05 -24.09 -15.55
N GLU A 65 7.84 -25.14 -14.77
CA GLU A 65 7.54 -26.49 -15.27
C GLU A 65 6.03 -26.62 -15.56
N SER A 66 5.20 -26.31 -14.57
CA SER A 66 3.75 -26.35 -14.70
C SER A 66 3.17 -25.16 -15.47
N LYS A 67 3.98 -24.11 -15.71
CA LYS A 67 3.57 -22.84 -16.33
C LYS A 67 2.42 -22.14 -15.59
N THR A 68 2.29 -22.37 -14.29
CA THR A 68 1.26 -21.76 -13.43
C THR A 68 1.88 -20.90 -12.34
N GLY A 69 1.13 -19.95 -11.81
CA GLY A 69 1.60 -19.10 -10.73
C GLY A 69 0.50 -18.30 -10.05
N TYR A 70 0.87 -17.59 -8.99
CA TYR A 70 -0.03 -16.70 -8.27
C TYR A 70 0.75 -15.50 -7.70
N THR A 71 0.04 -14.40 -7.49
CA THR A 71 0.58 -13.21 -6.83
C THR A 71 0.12 -13.19 -5.38
N LEU A 72 1.06 -13.22 -4.45
CA LEU A 72 0.79 -12.95 -3.04
C LEU A 72 0.86 -11.45 -2.81
N GLU A 73 -0.20 -10.86 -2.30
CA GLU A 73 -0.19 -9.46 -1.89
C GLU A 73 -0.02 -9.35 -0.38
N LYS A 74 0.99 -8.58 0.03
CA LYS A 74 1.29 -8.22 1.41
C LYS A 74 0.90 -6.77 1.62
N ILE A 75 0.04 -6.51 2.60
CA ILE A 75 -0.38 -5.15 2.95
C ILE A 75 0.14 -4.85 4.35
N TYR A 76 1.01 -3.84 4.46
CA TYR A 76 1.45 -3.27 5.72
C TYR A 76 0.60 -2.05 6.01
N PHE A 77 -0.22 -2.11 7.05
CA PHE A 77 -1.09 -1.03 7.47
C PHE A 77 -0.55 -0.41 8.75
N PHE A 78 -0.21 0.87 8.68
CA PHE A 78 0.45 1.64 9.73
C PHE A 78 -0.51 2.67 10.29
N ILE A 79 -0.57 2.76 11.62
CA ILE A 79 -1.28 3.81 12.37
C ILE A 79 -0.26 4.72 13.02
N GLU A 80 -0.41 6.03 12.84
CA GLU A 80 0.58 7.05 13.21
C GLU A 80 1.99 6.71 12.73
N PRO A 81 2.20 6.57 11.41
CA PRO A 81 3.52 6.26 10.89
C PRO A 81 4.47 7.45 10.96
N GLU A 82 5.74 7.15 11.20
CA GLU A 82 6.84 8.12 11.22
C GLU A 82 8.07 7.55 10.52
N VAL A 83 8.76 8.36 9.70
CA VAL A 83 10.02 7.96 9.08
C VAL A 83 11.15 8.07 10.10
N ILE A 84 11.86 6.96 10.34
CA ILE A 84 13.02 6.91 11.24
C ILE A 84 14.32 7.05 10.46
N ALA A 85 14.40 6.39 9.31
CA ALA A 85 15.62 6.35 8.52
C ALA A 85 15.31 6.07 7.04
N GLU A 86 16.11 6.67 6.17
CA GLU A 86 16.08 6.49 4.72
C GLU A 86 17.48 6.18 4.21
N GLU A 87 17.57 5.30 3.21
CA GLU A 87 18.85 4.89 2.61
C GLU A 87 18.71 4.71 1.09
N GLY A 88 19.71 5.24 0.36
CA GLY A 88 19.77 5.20 -1.10
C GLY A 88 18.84 6.22 -1.77
N VAL A 89 19.11 6.53 -3.05
CA VAL A 89 18.27 7.45 -3.85
C VAL A 89 17.95 6.78 -5.17
N ILE A 90 16.67 6.60 -5.46
CA ILE A 90 16.15 5.99 -6.67
C ILE A 90 15.32 7.02 -7.43
N ARG A 91 15.68 7.22 -8.70
CA ARG A 91 14.90 8.02 -9.65
C ARG A 91 13.87 7.13 -10.32
N ARG A 92 12.60 7.50 -10.21
CA ARG A 92 11.49 6.73 -10.81
C ARG A 92 10.37 7.63 -11.30
N LEU A 93 9.56 7.08 -12.19
CA LEU A 93 8.32 7.72 -12.62
C LEU A 93 7.16 7.31 -11.71
N GLU A 94 6.43 8.28 -11.18
CA GLU A 94 5.22 8.09 -10.39
C GLU A 94 4.08 8.94 -10.95
N LYS A 95 2.83 8.49 -10.75
CA LYS A 95 1.64 9.27 -11.06
C LYS A 95 0.81 9.37 -9.79
N CYS A 96 0.57 10.58 -9.30
CA CYS A 96 -0.42 10.82 -8.26
C CYS A 96 -1.83 10.84 -8.89
N GLY A 97 -2.86 10.44 -8.13
CA GLY A 97 -4.23 10.34 -8.63
C GLY A 97 -4.82 11.64 -9.20
N THR A 98 -4.34 12.80 -8.73
CA THR A 98 -4.76 14.13 -9.20
C THR A 98 -4.06 14.61 -10.47
N LYS A 99 -2.91 14.02 -10.82
CA LYS A 99 -2.10 14.45 -11.95
C LYS A 99 -2.50 13.69 -13.20
N GLU A 100 -2.41 14.35 -14.37
CA GLU A 100 -2.73 13.70 -15.65
C GLU A 100 -1.58 12.77 -16.10
N GLU A 101 -0.34 13.20 -15.87
CA GLU A 101 0.88 12.54 -16.33
C GLU A 101 1.78 12.05 -15.19
N ARG A 102 2.79 11.25 -15.56
CA ARG A 102 3.84 10.81 -14.64
C ARG A 102 4.89 11.88 -14.46
N GLU A 103 5.50 11.90 -13.29
CA GLU A 103 6.63 12.76 -12.97
C GLU A 103 7.80 11.91 -12.48
N LEU A 104 9.00 12.39 -12.78
CA LEU A 104 10.25 11.88 -12.22
C LEU A 104 10.40 12.40 -10.80
N VAL A 105 10.47 11.47 -9.87
CA VAL A 105 10.68 11.72 -8.44
C VAL A 105 11.88 10.96 -7.93
N GLU A 106 12.41 11.42 -6.79
CA GLU A 106 13.42 10.70 -6.03
C GLU A 106 12.78 10.05 -4.81
N ARG A 107 13.06 8.76 -4.60
CA ARG A 107 12.57 7.98 -3.46
C ARG A 107 13.71 7.22 -2.80
N PRO A 108 13.64 6.94 -1.49
CA PRO A 108 14.65 6.12 -0.85
C PRO A 108 14.56 4.67 -1.33
N TYR A 109 15.71 3.99 -1.48
CA TYR A 109 15.70 2.56 -1.79
C TYR A 109 15.17 1.72 -0.63
N ILE A 110 15.46 2.19 0.57
CA ILE A 110 15.09 1.59 1.84
C ILE A 110 14.51 2.69 2.73
N ILE A 111 13.37 2.40 3.34
CA ILE A 111 12.75 3.26 4.36
C ILE A 111 12.46 2.43 5.61
N THR A 112 12.73 2.99 6.77
CA THR A 112 12.38 2.40 8.06
C THR A 112 11.33 3.26 8.73
N LEU A 113 10.17 2.66 8.99
CA LEU A 113 9.02 3.32 9.59
C LEU A 113 8.82 2.85 11.02
N HIS A 114 8.54 3.79 11.91
CA HIS A 114 7.90 3.57 13.21
C HIS A 114 6.39 3.74 13.04
N ALA A 115 5.59 3.03 13.84
CA ALA A 115 4.15 3.27 13.92
C ALA A 115 3.58 2.81 15.26
N LYS A 116 2.52 3.48 15.72
CA LYS A 116 1.79 3.13 16.94
C LYS A 116 1.24 1.72 16.89
N ASN A 117 0.60 1.34 15.78
CA ASN A 117 0.15 -0.01 15.49
C ASN A 117 0.51 -0.40 14.06
N ILE A 118 0.81 -1.68 13.86
CA ILE A 118 1.12 -2.22 12.54
C ILE A 118 0.29 -3.48 12.34
N ILE A 119 -0.65 -3.41 11.43
CA ILE A 119 -1.45 -4.55 11.00
C ILE A 119 -0.88 -5.04 9.68
N PHE A 120 -0.83 -6.34 9.54
CA PHE A 120 -0.29 -7.00 8.37
C PHE A 120 -1.33 -7.95 7.80
N ALA A 121 -1.58 -7.83 6.50
CA ALA A 121 -2.42 -8.75 5.77
C ALA A 121 -1.67 -9.46 4.65
N GLU A 122 -1.99 -10.75 4.48
CA GLU A 122 -1.57 -11.57 3.34
C GLU A 122 -2.82 -11.99 2.57
N VAL A 123 -2.90 -11.56 1.31
CA VAL A 123 -3.95 -11.92 0.37
C VAL A 123 -3.40 -12.98 -0.57
N ASN A 124 -3.88 -14.22 -0.41
CA ASN A 124 -3.48 -15.33 -1.25
C ASN A 124 -4.65 -15.70 -2.18
N PRO A 125 -4.58 -15.37 -3.48
CA PRO A 125 -5.65 -15.65 -4.44
C PRO A 125 -5.76 -17.15 -4.77
N ASP A 126 -4.67 -17.91 -4.71
CA ASP A 126 -4.66 -19.36 -4.93
C ASP A 126 -5.49 -20.08 -3.86
N LEU A 127 -5.28 -19.69 -2.59
CA LEU A 127 -6.05 -20.21 -1.46
C LEU A 127 -7.40 -19.51 -1.24
N ARG A 128 -7.65 -18.39 -1.94
CA ARG A 128 -8.77 -17.47 -1.71
C ARG A 128 -8.91 -17.05 -0.23
N LYS A 129 -7.78 -16.76 0.41
CA LYS A 129 -7.71 -16.44 1.84
C LYS A 129 -7.02 -15.11 2.07
N ILE A 130 -7.56 -14.36 3.03
CA ILE A 130 -6.95 -13.15 3.57
C ILE A 130 -6.62 -13.45 5.03
N THR A 131 -5.34 -13.37 5.38
CA THR A 131 -4.88 -13.54 6.77
C THR A 131 -4.44 -12.21 7.30
N ILE A 132 -5.02 -11.76 8.42
CA ILE A 132 -4.76 -10.45 9.01
C ILE A 132 -4.28 -10.64 10.45
N ARG A 133 -3.23 -9.92 10.84
CA ARG A 133 -2.66 -9.97 12.20
C ARG A 133 -2.01 -8.65 12.58
N GLU A 134 -2.03 -8.31 13.86
CA GLU A 134 -1.19 -7.24 14.38
C GLU A 134 0.25 -7.74 14.57
N LEU A 135 1.22 -6.93 14.16
CA LEU A 135 2.63 -7.20 14.37
C LEU A 135 3.06 -6.63 15.74
N LYS A 136 3.77 -7.46 16.52
CA LYS A 136 4.32 -7.04 17.83
C LYS A 136 5.42 -5.98 17.69
N LYS A 137 6.12 -5.95 16.57
CA LYS A 137 7.15 -4.95 16.27
C LYS A 137 6.51 -3.63 15.88
N LYS A 138 7.09 -2.53 16.34
CA LYS A 138 6.69 -1.16 16.00
C LYS A 138 7.53 -0.52 14.89
N HIS A 139 8.52 -1.26 14.38
CA HIS A 139 9.45 -0.81 13.36
C HIS A 139 9.42 -1.76 12.15
N ILE A 140 9.29 -1.22 10.94
CA ILE A 140 9.34 -2.00 9.69
C ILE A 140 10.33 -1.35 8.75
N LYS A 141 11.28 -2.18 8.29
CA LYS A 141 12.17 -1.83 7.17
C LYS A 141 11.53 -2.33 5.88
N LEU A 142 11.25 -1.42 4.96
CA LEU A 142 10.79 -1.71 3.60
C LEU A 142 11.92 -1.44 2.60
N LYS A 143 11.89 -2.12 1.45
CA LYS A 143 12.92 -2.03 0.41
C LYS A 143 12.30 -2.13 -0.98
N GLY A 144 12.83 -1.37 -1.94
CA GLY A 144 12.36 -1.41 -3.33
C GLY A 144 10.94 -0.84 -3.47
N THR A 145 10.09 -1.46 -4.27
CA THR A 145 8.72 -0.99 -4.54
C THR A 145 7.94 -0.57 -3.30
N PRO A 146 7.82 -1.39 -2.23
CA PRO A 146 7.11 -0.97 -1.02
C PRO A 146 7.80 0.19 -0.29
N ALA A 147 9.12 0.36 -0.39
CA ALA A 147 9.78 1.54 0.18
C ALA A 147 9.40 2.83 -0.57
N TYR A 148 9.36 2.76 -1.90
CA TYR A 148 8.97 3.90 -2.73
C TYR A 148 7.51 4.28 -2.50
N SER A 149 6.62 3.28 -2.44
CA SER A 149 5.20 3.48 -2.14
C SER A 149 5.01 4.04 -0.74
N ALA A 150 5.72 3.53 0.26
CA ALA A 150 5.69 4.10 1.61
C ALA A 150 6.13 5.56 1.63
N ALA A 151 7.23 5.91 0.96
CA ALA A 151 7.71 7.29 0.88
C ALA A 151 6.69 8.21 0.17
N HIS A 152 6.02 7.71 -0.88
CA HIS A 152 4.93 8.43 -1.54
C HIS A 152 3.74 8.68 -0.61
N GLU A 153 3.28 7.67 0.13
CA GLU A 153 2.18 7.84 1.08
C GLU A 153 2.57 8.73 2.28
N MET A 154 3.81 8.65 2.76
CA MET A 154 4.33 9.56 3.79
C MET A 154 4.34 11.02 3.32
N GLU A 155 4.68 11.27 2.05
CA GLU A 155 4.65 12.60 1.44
C GLU A 155 3.24 13.23 1.52
N HIS A 156 2.21 12.46 1.18
CA HIS A 156 0.80 12.87 1.34
C HIS A 156 0.44 13.20 2.79
N LEU A 157 0.90 12.36 3.73
CA LEU A 157 0.63 12.53 5.16
C LEU A 157 1.32 13.75 5.79
N GLU A 158 2.45 14.21 5.24
CA GLU A 158 3.25 15.30 5.83
C GLU A 158 3.05 16.65 5.16
N LYS A 159 3.08 16.69 3.83
CA LYS A 159 3.27 17.91 3.04
C LYS A 159 2.16 18.13 2.01
N GLY A 160 1.26 17.17 1.85
CA GLY A 160 0.38 17.08 0.69
C GLY A 160 1.17 16.71 -0.57
N GLU A 161 0.57 16.92 -1.74
CA GLU A 161 1.19 16.52 -3.01
C GLU A 161 2.44 17.35 -3.33
N MET A 162 3.61 16.69 -3.43
CA MET A 162 4.83 17.34 -3.94
C MET A 162 4.99 17.10 -5.45
N GLY A 163 5.63 18.06 -6.13
CA GLY A 163 5.91 18.00 -7.57
C GLY A 163 7.22 17.29 -7.87
N GLY A 164 7.19 16.36 -8.82
CA GLY A 164 8.39 15.85 -9.50
C GLY A 164 8.71 16.63 -10.78
N ILE A 165 9.72 16.16 -11.52
CA ILE A 165 10.06 16.70 -12.84
C ILE A 165 9.09 16.09 -13.87
N PRO A 166 8.34 16.89 -14.64
CA PRO A 166 7.36 16.34 -15.56
C PRO A 166 7.94 15.49 -16.69
N LEU A 167 7.22 14.43 -17.10
CA LEU A 167 7.68 13.51 -18.15
C LEU A 167 7.91 14.19 -19.50
N TRP A 168 7.15 15.24 -19.85
CA TRP A 168 7.33 15.98 -21.11
C TRP A 168 8.66 16.73 -21.23
N THR A 169 9.48 16.76 -20.17
CA THR A 169 10.84 17.29 -20.20
C THR A 169 11.87 16.28 -20.72
N PHE A 170 11.46 15.03 -20.98
CA PHE A 170 12.34 13.96 -21.40
C PHE A 170 12.59 14.00 -22.92
N GLU A 171 13.77 13.55 -23.33
CA GLU A 171 14.15 13.49 -24.74
C GLU A 171 13.87 12.09 -25.33
N TYR A 172 13.27 12.05 -26.52
CA TYR A 172 13.18 10.82 -27.31
C TYR A 172 14.49 10.58 -28.06
N ILE A 173 15.23 9.54 -27.65
CA ILE A 173 16.45 9.09 -28.34
C ILE A 173 16.15 7.75 -29.01
N LYS A 174 16.31 7.67 -30.34
CA LYS A 174 16.20 6.40 -31.07
C LYS A 174 17.43 5.54 -30.79
N GLY A 175 17.26 4.40 -30.11
CA GLY A 175 18.30 3.38 -29.97
C GLY A 175 18.63 2.71 -31.30
N GLN A 176 19.88 2.26 -31.45
CA GLN A 176 20.33 1.47 -32.60
C GLN A 176 19.83 0.04 -32.53
#